data_AF-A0A7Y6XRH3-F1
#
_entry.id   AF-A0A7Y6XRH3-F1
#
_cell.length_a   1.000
_cell.length_b   1.000
_cell.length_c   1.000
_cell.angle_alpha   90.00
_cell.angle_beta   90.00
_cell.angle_gamma   90.00
#
_symmetry.space_group_name_H-M   'P 1'
#
loop_
_entity.id
_entity.type
_entity.pdbx_description
1 polymer ?
#
loop_
_entity_poly.entity_id
_entity_poly.type
_entity_poly.pdbx_seq_one_letter_code
_entity_poly.pdbx_strand_id
1 'polypeptide(L)'
;MKNLFKLSAVLGIVLASVSCNDAPEIDPHVRLHVSNNVAQLTNRVNMINQAVGYTANGQGGVRGEAAISNQTQIDSEFTLVAQIESPNINGVTLSATHVLIQGDQAYVTYHIAGDDYGGAVDVINLSNENSIEITGQAVYTDTDFNALAIDDLEDFDGNTQRIFLVGA
;
A
#
# COMPACT_ATOMS: atom_id res chain seq x y z
N MET A 1 -60.36 -19.23 36.06
CA MET A 1 -60.23 -17.89 36.68
C MET A 1 -58.75 -17.53 36.73
N LYS A 2 -58.43 -16.29 36.33
CA LYS A 2 -57.13 -15.59 36.36
C LYS A 2 -56.12 -15.91 35.24
N ASN A 3 -56.21 -15.10 34.19
CA ASN A 3 -55.09 -14.59 33.38
C ASN A 3 -53.94 -14.15 34.28
N LEU A 4 -52.69 -14.17 33.81
CA LEU A 4 -51.79 -12.99 33.84
C LEU A 4 -50.40 -13.26 33.20
N PHE A 5 -49.99 -12.29 32.39
CA PHE A 5 -48.63 -11.87 31.99
C PHE A 5 -47.77 -12.68 31.01
N LYS A 6 -47.61 -12.06 29.83
CA LYS A 6 -46.53 -12.24 28.85
C LYS A 6 -45.17 -11.95 29.50
N LEU A 7 -44.12 -12.68 29.11
CA LEU A 7 -42.78 -12.11 29.00
C LEU A 7 -42.03 -12.74 27.82
N SER A 8 -41.97 -11.96 26.75
CA SER A 8 -41.11 -12.19 25.59
C SER A 8 -39.66 -11.94 26.01
N ALA A 9 -38.79 -12.93 25.86
CA ALA A 9 -37.35 -12.75 25.96
C ALA A 9 -36.73 -13.16 24.62
N VAL A 10 -36.75 -12.23 23.66
CA VAL A 10 -35.89 -12.30 22.48
C VAL A 10 -34.50 -11.88 22.96
N LEU A 11 -33.65 -12.84 23.24
CA LEU A 11 -32.25 -12.61 23.59
C LEU A 11 -31.49 -12.37 22.28
N GLY A 12 -31.45 -11.11 21.84
CA GLY A 12 -30.58 -10.67 20.76
C GLY A 12 -29.13 -10.71 21.23
N ILE A 13 -28.40 -11.74 20.83
CA ILE A 13 -26.94 -11.78 20.96
C ILE A 13 -26.39 -10.81 19.92
N VAL A 14 -26.10 -9.58 20.36
CA VAL A 14 -25.24 -8.65 19.62
C VAL A 14 -23.83 -9.20 19.74
N LEU A 15 -23.39 -9.95 18.73
CA LEU A 15 -21.98 -10.24 18.53
C LEU A 15 -21.31 -8.91 18.15
N ALA A 16 -20.76 -8.22 19.15
CA ALA A 16 -19.77 -7.20 18.90
C ALA A 16 -18.55 -7.92 18.29
N SER A 17 -18.44 -7.89 16.97
CA SER A 17 -17.22 -8.23 16.26
C SER A 17 -16.19 -7.16 16.60
N VAL A 18 -15.51 -7.34 17.73
CA VAL A 18 -14.24 -6.67 17.98
C VAL A 18 -13.28 -7.25 16.95
N SER A 19 -13.23 -6.62 15.78
CA SER A 19 -12.10 -6.79 14.88
C SER A 19 -10.93 -6.11 15.58
N CYS A 20 -10.22 -6.87 16.39
CA CYS A 20 -8.90 -6.49 16.89
C CYS A 20 -7.98 -6.53 15.68
N ASN A 21 -7.93 -5.43 14.94
CA ASN A 21 -6.86 -5.17 14.00
C ASN A 21 -5.67 -4.64 14.82
N ASP A 22 -5.14 -5.48 15.72
CA ASP A 22 -3.95 -5.14 16.47
C ASP A 22 -2.80 -5.17 15.47
N ALA A 23 -2.43 -3.99 14.96
CA ALA A 23 -1.16 -3.81 14.30
C ALA A 23 -0.08 -4.36 15.26
N PRO A 24 0.91 -5.12 14.76
CA PRO A 24 1.94 -5.67 15.61
C PRO A 24 2.58 -4.53 16.41
N GLU A 25 2.53 -4.63 17.74
CA GLU A 25 3.18 -3.68 18.62
C GLU A 25 4.70 -3.81 18.44
N ILE A 26 5.35 -2.72 18.06
CA ILE A 26 6.77 -2.71 17.72
C ILE A 26 7.55 -2.19 18.94
N ASP A 27 8.51 -2.98 19.41
CA ASP A 27 9.37 -2.60 20.54
C ASP A 27 10.14 -1.30 20.20
N PRO A 28 9.85 -0.18 20.90
CA PRO A 28 10.48 1.11 20.61
C PRO A 28 11.97 1.16 20.98
N HIS A 29 12.49 0.17 21.70
CA HIS A 29 13.91 0.07 22.04
C HIS A 29 14.74 -0.66 20.99
N VAL A 30 14.09 -1.30 20.01
CA VAL A 30 14.75 -1.94 18.88
C VAL A 30 14.60 -1.04 17.66
N ARG A 31 15.74 -0.58 17.14
CA ARG A 31 15.78 0.37 16.03
C ARG A 31 15.19 -0.18 14.73
N LEU A 32 15.49 -1.44 14.40
CA LEU A 32 15.16 -2.06 13.12
C LEU A 32 14.39 -3.35 13.36
N HIS A 33 13.20 -3.41 12.77
CA HIS A 33 12.34 -4.59 12.76
C HIS A 33 12.17 -5.06 11.32
N VAL A 34 12.47 -6.33 11.05
CA VAL A 34 12.32 -6.92 9.73
C VAL A 34 11.28 -8.03 9.80
N SER A 35 10.33 -8.01 8.87
CA SER A 35 9.30 -9.03 8.74
C SER A 35 9.23 -9.53 7.30
N ASN A 36 9.10 -10.85 7.16
CA ASN A 36 8.79 -11.54 5.92
C ASN A 36 7.53 -12.41 6.08
N ASN A 37 6.69 -12.10 7.08
CA ASN A 37 5.42 -12.78 7.28
C ASN A 37 4.40 -12.29 6.23
N VAL A 38 4.50 -12.84 5.02
CA VAL A 38 3.70 -12.45 3.84
C VAL A 38 2.21 -12.47 4.13
N ALA A 39 1.73 -13.47 4.88
CA ALA A 39 0.31 -13.56 5.23
C ALA A 39 -0.17 -12.37 6.07
N GLN A 40 0.65 -11.91 7.03
CA GLN A 40 0.30 -10.77 7.86
C GLN A 40 0.46 -9.44 7.10
N LEU A 41 1.54 -9.28 6.34
CA LEU A 41 1.82 -8.06 5.60
C LEU A 41 0.80 -7.82 4.48
N THR A 42 0.45 -8.87 3.73
CA THR A 42 -0.50 -8.80 2.60
C THR A 42 -1.94 -8.55 3.04
N ASN A 43 -2.27 -8.64 4.34
CA ASN A 43 -3.58 -8.15 4.84
C ASN A 43 -3.81 -6.66 4.57
N ARG A 44 -2.74 -5.88 4.30
CA ARG A 44 -2.82 -4.47 3.88
C ARG A 44 -3.16 -4.29 2.40
N VAL A 45 -3.19 -5.35 1.61
CA VAL A 45 -3.47 -5.29 0.16
C VAL A 45 -4.96 -5.50 -0.07
N ASN A 46 -5.60 -4.50 -0.67
CA ASN A 46 -6.98 -4.58 -1.15
C ASN A 46 -6.99 -4.64 -2.68
N MET A 47 -7.31 -5.82 -3.24
CA MET A 47 -7.40 -6.04 -4.68
C MET A 47 -8.67 -5.38 -5.26
N ILE A 48 -8.54 -4.70 -6.41
CA ILE A 48 -9.61 -3.89 -7.00
C ILE A 48 -9.87 -4.28 -8.45
N ASN A 49 -8.82 -4.30 -9.29
CA ASN A 49 -8.89 -4.62 -10.71
C ASN A 49 -9.98 -3.86 -11.48
N GLN A 50 -9.97 -2.53 -11.37
CA GLN A 50 -10.95 -1.65 -12.01
C GLN A 50 -10.30 -0.74 -13.05
N ALA A 51 -10.89 -0.68 -14.26
CA ALA A 51 -10.49 0.29 -15.28
C ALA A 51 -10.78 1.73 -14.82
N VAL A 52 -9.79 2.59 -15.01
CA VAL A 52 -9.78 4.02 -14.74
C VAL A 52 -9.58 4.72 -16.07
N GLY A 53 -10.71 5.11 -16.67
CA GLY A 53 -10.71 5.86 -17.92
C GLY A 53 -10.22 7.29 -17.70
N TYR A 54 -9.42 7.80 -18.62
CA TYR A 54 -9.05 9.22 -18.69
C TYR A 54 -9.52 9.81 -20.01
N THR A 55 -10.38 10.82 -19.97
CA THR A 55 -10.73 11.61 -21.16
C THR A 55 -9.65 12.66 -21.39
N ALA A 56 -8.81 12.46 -22.40
CA ALA A 56 -7.88 13.50 -22.84
C ALA A 56 -8.65 14.68 -23.44
N ASN A 57 -8.79 15.77 -22.67
CA ASN A 57 -9.28 17.04 -23.19
C ASN A 57 -8.21 17.65 -24.10
N GLY A 58 -8.20 17.27 -25.37
CA GLY A 58 -7.34 17.85 -26.39
C GLY A 58 -7.73 19.30 -26.71
N GLN A 59 -7.30 20.26 -25.89
CA GLN A 59 -7.17 21.67 -26.27
C GLN A 59 -5.68 22.05 -26.41
N GLY A 60 -4.91 21.22 -27.12
CA GLY A 60 -3.65 21.64 -27.73
C GLY A 60 -3.96 22.17 -29.13
N GLY A 61 -3.94 23.49 -29.32
CA GLY A 61 -4.26 24.13 -30.60
C GLY A 61 -3.34 23.63 -31.72
N VAL A 62 -3.90 22.87 -32.66
CA VAL A 62 -3.23 22.52 -33.91
C VAL A 62 -3.21 23.78 -34.78
N ARG A 63 -2.04 24.41 -34.91
CA ARG A 63 -1.79 25.39 -35.96
C ARG A 63 -1.62 24.63 -37.27
N GLY A 64 -2.69 24.57 -38.07
CA GLY A 64 -2.63 24.13 -39.47
C GLY A 64 -3.50 22.91 -39.78
N GLU A 65 -4.21 23.02 -40.89
CA GLU A 65 -5.04 22.02 -41.58
C GLU A 65 -6.42 21.66 -41.01
N ALA A 66 -7.40 21.73 -41.92
CA ALA A 66 -8.83 21.60 -41.69
C ALA A 66 -9.26 20.19 -41.24
N ALA A 67 -10.33 20.19 -40.44
CA ALA A 67 -10.92 19.07 -39.70
C ALA A 67 -10.99 17.72 -40.43
N ILE A 68 -10.57 16.67 -39.73
CA ILE A 68 -11.17 15.34 -39.83
C ILE A 68 -11.81 15.02 -38.48
N SER A 69 -13.14 14.96 -38.49
CA SER A 69 -13.97 14.29 -37.50
C SER A 69 -13.59 12.82 -37.38
N ASN A 70 -13.62 12.29 -36.16
CA ASN A 70 -13.07 11.00 -35.69
C ASN A 70 -11.72 11.20 -35.00
N GLN A 71 -11.70 12.00 -33.93
CA GLN A 71 -10.73 11.74 -32.89
C GLN A 71 -11.04 10.34 -32.39
N THR A 72 -10.23 9.37 -32.80
CA THR A 72 -10.07 8.11 -32.09
C THR A 72 -9.73 8.52 -30.66
N GLN A 73 -10.75 8.49 -29.81
CA GLN A 73 -10.65 8.62 -28.38
C GLN A 73 -9.62 7.57 -27.97
N ILE A 74 -8.39 8.00 -27.70
CA ILE A 74 -7.42 7.11 -27.08
C ILE A 74 -7.86 7.04 -25.62
N ASP A 75 -8.71 6.07 -25.32
CA ASP A 75 -8.98 5.63 -23.96
C ASP A 75 -7.68 5.00 -23.46
N SER A 76 -6.82 5.80 -22.85
CA SER A 76 -5.78 5.27 -21.97
C SER A 76 -6.51 4.71 -20.75
N GLU A 77 -6.72 3.39 -20.73
CA GLU A 77 -7.28 2.69 -19.59
C GLU A 77 -6.15 2.37 -18.62
N PHE A 78 -6.01 3.17 -17.56
CA PHE A 78 -5.26 2.69 -16.40
C PHE A 78 -6.10 1.62 -15.72
N THR A 79 -5.50 0.59 -15.14
CA THR A 79 -6.21 -0.34 -14.26
C THR A 79 -5.75 -0.09 -12.85
N LEU A 80 -6.67 0.26 -11.95
CA LEU A 80 -6.43 0.25 -10.52
C LEU A 80 -6.43 -1.22 -10.07
N VAL A 81 -5.24 -1.81 -10.00
CA VAL A 81 -5.04 -3.22 -9.64
C VAL A 81 -5.32 -3.45 -8.15
N ALA A 82 -4.68 -2.67 -7.28
CA ALA A 82 -4.83 -2.77 -5.84
C ALA A 82 -4.62 -1.42 -5.14
N GLN A 83 -5.16 -1.31 -3.92
CA GLN A 83 -4.78 -0.29 -2.95
C GLN A 83 -4.05 -0.98 -1.79
N ILE A 84 -2.98 -0.35 -1.29
CA ILE A 84 -2.19 -0.92 -0.20
C ILE A 84 -2.21 0.07 0.96
N GLU A 85 -2.72 -0.37 2.10
CA GLU A 85 -2.75 0.41 3.32
C GLU A 85 -1.32 0.62 3.85
N SER A 86 -1.03 1.84 4.31
CA SER A 86 0.25 2.17 4.92
C SER A 86 0.51 1.32 6.18
N PRO A 87 1.78 1.06 6.51
CA PRO A 87 2.13 0.47 7.79
C PRO A 87 1.74 1.41 8.94
N ASN A 88 1.44 0.81 10.09
CA ASN A 88 1.18 1.51 11.34
C ASN A 88 2.23 1.10 12.36
N ILE A 89 2.88 2.07 12.99
CA ILE A 89 3.87 1.87 14.07
C ILE A 89 3.27 2.47 15.34
N ASN A 90 2.98 1.63 16.33
CA ASN A 90 2.52 2.06 17.66
C ASN A 90 1.35 3.06 17.61
N GLY A 91 0.40 2.83 16.70
CA GLY A 91 -0.78 3.68 16.51
C GLY A 91 -0.61 4.81 15.50
N VAL A 92 0.62 5.07 15.01
CA VAL A 92 0.91 6.10 14.01
C VAL A 92 0.94 5.47 12.62
N THR A 93 0.04 5.90 11.73
CA THR A 93 0.05 5.49 10.32
C THR A 93 1.05 6.30 9.54
N LEU A 94 1.94 5.63 8.80
CA LEU A 94 3.00 6.29 8.06
C LEU A 94 2.50 6.81 6.70
N SER A 95 3.17 7.83 6.17
CA SER A 95 2.93 8.38 4.85
C SER A 95 3.94 7.81 3.85
N ALA A 96 3.45 7.33 2.70
CA ALA A 96 4.33 6.87 1.62
C ALA A 96 5.09 8.06 1.01
N THR A 97 6.37 7.88 0.74
CA THR A 97 7.27 8.94 0.30
C THR A 97 7.86 8.72 -1.08
N HIS A 98 8.17 7.47 -1.42
CA HIS A 98 8.71 7.12 -2.72
C HIS A 98 8.29 5.71 -3.10
N VAL A 99 7.98 5.52 -4.38
CA VAL A 99 7.71 4.22 -4.99
C VAL A 99 8.70 4.04 -6.14
N LEU A 100 9.45 2.96 -6.13
CA LEU A 100 10.32 2.56 -7.22
C LEU A 100 9.94 1.15 -7.67
N ILE A 101 9.83 0.95 -8.98
CA ILE A 101 9.53 -0.36 -9.57
C ILE A 101 10.78 -0.86 -10.29
N GLN A 102 11.17 -2.10 -10.02
CA GLN A 102 12.25 -2.80 -10.71
C GLN A 102 11.85 -4.24 -10.98
N GLY A 103 11.75 -4.60 -12.26
CA GLY A 103 11.20 -5.88 -12.68
C GLY A 103 9.78 -6.06 -12.16
N ASP A 104 9.53 -7.20 -11.52
CA ASP A 104 8.23 -7.56 -10.92
C ASP A 104 8.15 -7.17 -9.44
N GLN A 105 8.97 -6.22 -8.98
CA GLN A 105 8.94 -5.73 -7.60
C GLN A 105 8.71 -4.23 -7.53
N ALA A 106 7.90 -3.82 -6.55
CA ALA A 106 7.83 -2.43 -6.10
C ALA A 106 8.44 -2.30 -4.70
N TYR A 107 9.14 -1.19 -4.50
CA TYR A 107 9.74 -0.80 -3.24
C TYR A 107 9.11 0.52 -2.83
N VAL A 108 8.52 0.56 -1.63
CA VAL A 108 7.81 1.73 -1.14
C VAL A 108 8.42 2.17 0.16
N THR A 109 8.92 3.41 0.23
CA THR A 109 9.36 4.00 1.50
C THR A 109 8.26 4.82 2.15
N TYR A 110 8.36 4.92 3.46
CA TYR A 110 7.42 5.67 4.29
C TYR A 110 8.15 6.45 5.38
N HIS A 111 7.51 7.51 5.89
CA HIS A 111 7.90 8.23 7.11
C HIS A 111 6.71 8.49 8.03
N ILE A 112 6.97 8.89 9.27
CA ILE A 112 5.97 9.50 10.15
C ILE A 112 5.77 10.95 9.69
N ALA A 113 4.51 11.38 9.57
CA ALA A 113 4.21 12.77 9.28
C ALA A 113 4.24 13.59 10.58
N GLY A 114 5.13 14.57 10.68
CA GLY A 114 5.18 15.50 11.81
C GLY A 114 6.58 15.64 12.41
N ASP A 115 6.63 15.75 13.74
CA ASP A 115 7.86 16.03 14.50
C ASP A 115 8.55 14.75 15.03
N ASP A 116 7.85 13.61 15.01
CA ASP A 116 8.39 12.30 15.41
C ASP A 116 9.06 11.62 14.21
N TYR A 117 10.06 10.78 14.49
CA TYR A 117 10.81 10.04 13.47
C TYR A 117 10.39 8.57 13.44
N GLY A 118 10.25 8.04 12.23
CA GLY A 118 10.00 6.62 12.03
C GLY A 118 9.70 6.33 10.56
N GLY A 119 10.24 5.24 10.06
CA GLY A 119 10.23 4.95 8.65
C GLY A 119 9.97 3.48 8.37
N ALA A 120 9.54 3.19 7.16
CA ALA A 120 9.42 1.82 6.70
C ALA A 120 9.82 1.69 5.25
N VAL A 121 10.18 0.49 4.84
CA VAL A 121 10.24 0.07 3.45
C VAL A 121 9.44 -1.22 3.29
N ASP A 122 8.54 -1.24 2.31
CA ASP A 122 7.86 -2.45 1.85
C ASP A 122 8.49 -2.93 0.54
N VAL A 123 8.61 -4.25 0.40
CA VAL A 123 8.90 -4.93 -0.86
C VAL A 123 7.63 -5.66 -1.30
N ILE A 124 7.16 -5.36 -2.50
CA ILE A 124 5.88 -5.81 -3.03
C ILE A 124 6.11 -6.60 -4.31
N ASN A 125 5.60 -7.82 -4.37
CA ASN A 125 5.61 -8.65 -5.57
C ASN A 125 4.45 -8.26 -6.49
N LEU A 126 4.79 -7.90 -7.72
CA LEU A 126 3.88 -7.47 -8.79
C LEU A 126 3.76 -8.52 -9.91
N SER A 127 4.44 -9.67 -9.81
CA SER A 127 4.49 -10.71 -10.87
C SER A 127 3.12 -11.24 -11.31
N ASN A 128 2.10 -11.15 -10.44
CA ASN A 128 0.74 -11.54 -10.75
C ASN A 128 -0.22 -10.42 -10.34
N GLU A 129 -0.77 -9.72 -11.34
CA GLU A 129 -1.74 -8.63 -11.15
C GLU A 129 -3.02 -9.07 -10.41
N ASN A 130 -3.33 -10.37 -10.37
CA ASN A 130 -4.48 -10.91 -9.64
C ASN A 130 -4.13 -11.29 -8.19
N SER A 131 -2.87 -11.20 -7.79
CA SER A 131 -2.36 -11.61 -6.48
C SER A 131 -1.12 -10.80 -6.12
N ILE A 132 -1.33 -9.55 -5.70
CA ILE A 132 -0.27 -8.68 -5.20
C ILE A 132 0.04 -9.05 -3.75
N GLU A 133 1.33 -9.17 -3.42
CA GLU A 133 1.79 -9.60 -2.09
C GLU A 133 2.89 -8.69 -1.57
N ILE A 134 2.84 -8.35 -0.28
CA ILE A 134 3.96 -7.68 0.39
C ILE A 134 4.88 -8.78 0.93
N THR A 135 6.04 -8.97 0.30
CA THR A 135 6.95 -10.09 0.57
C THR A 135 7.94 -9.79 1.68
N GLY A 136 8.17 -8.52 1.95
CA GLY A 136 9.06 -8.08 3.02
C GLY A 136 8.74 -6.67 3.49
N GLN A 137 9.08 -6.41 4.74
CA GLN A 137 9.01 -5.09 5.34
C GLN A 137 10.20 -4.89 6.28
N ALA A 138 10.78 -3.70 6.25
CA ALA A 138 11.66 -3.24 7.31
C ALA A 138 11.12 -1.93 7.91
N VAL A 139 11.04 -1.87 9.23
CA VAL A 139 10.56 -0.72 10.01
C VAL A 139 11.69 -0.17 10.86
N TYR A 140 11.86 1.14 10.82
CA TYR A 140 12.80 1.91 11.62
C TYR A 140 12.03 2.81 12.59
N THR A 141 12.36 2.75 13.88
CA THR A 141 11.67 3.53 14.92
C THR A 141 12.26 4.93 15.15
N ASP A 142 13.31 5.29 14.40
CA ASP A 142 14.11 6.50 14.66
C ASP A 142 14.61 7.21 13.40
N THR A 143 14.19 6.78 12.21
CA THR A 143 14.71 7.27 10.93
C THR A 143 13.56 7.44 9.95
N ASP A 144 13.45 8.61 9.33
CA ASP A 144 12.50 8.81 8.24
C ASP A 144 13.12 8.43 6.90
N PHE A 145 12.30 7.99 5.95
CA PHE A 145 12.75 7.76 4.57
C PHE A 145 11.99 8.65 3.61
N ASN A 146 12.72 9.47 2.86
CA ASN A 146 12.14 10.38 1.87
C ASN A 146 12.34 9.87 0.44
N ALA A 147 13.33 9.00 0.22
CA ALA A 147 13.59 8.37 -1.05
C ALA A 147 14.34 7.05 -0.87
N LEU A 148 14.41 6.31 -1.97
CA LEU A 148 15.24 5.12 -2.10
C LEU A 148 15.88 5.09 -3.48
N ALA A 149 17.01 4.41 -3.58
CA ALA A 149 17.62 4.01 -4.84
C ALA A 149 17.95 2.52 -4.77
N ILE A 150 17.98 1.85 -5.92
CA ILE A 150 18.44 0.47 -6.03
C ILE A 150 19.66 0.44 -6.92
N ASP A 151 20.65 -0.36 -6.54
CA ASP A 151 21.77 -0.66 -7.41
C ASP A 151 21.35 -1.73 -8.43
N ASP A 152 21.32 -1.33 -9.69
CA ASP A 152 21.01 -2.22 -10.81
C ASP A 152 22.15 -3.22 -11.11
N LEU A 153 23.32 -3.05 -10.47
CA LEU A 153 24.42 -3.99 -10.54
C LEU A 153 24.22 -5.10 -9.51
N GLU A 154 23.80 -6.27 -10.01
CA GLU A 154 23.94 -7.54 -9.30
C GLU A 154 25.38 -7.65 -8.78
N ASP A 155 25.55 -7.92 -7.49
CA ASP A 155 26.87 -8.09 -6.90
C ASP A 155 27.58 -9.31 -7.52
N PHE A 156 28.86 -9.53 -7.22
CA PHE A 156 29.62 -10.66 -7.76
C PHE A 156 29.02 -12.05 -7.47
N ASP A 157 28.08 -12.14 -6.52
CA ASP A 157 27.34 -13.36 -6.18
C ASP A 157 26.06 -13.57 -7.03
N GLY A 158 25.67 -12.59 -7.86
CA GLY A 158 24.53 -12.63 -8.77
C GLY A 158 23.15 -12.73 -8.09
N ASN A 159 23.08 -12.57 -6.77
CA ASN A 159 21.85 -12.86 -6.01
C ASN A 159 21.46 -11.77 -5.00
N THR A 160 22.34 -10.79 -4.76
CA THR A 160 22.08 -9.71 -3.81
C THR A 160 21.75 -8.42 -4.53
N GLN A 161 20.52 -7.93 -4.34
CA GLN A 161 20.11 -6.59 -4.76
C GLN A 161 20.30 -5.59 -3.61
N ARG A 162 20.92 -4.45 -3.90
CA ARG A 162 21.29 -3.45 -2.88
C ARG A 162 20.32 -2.28 -2.95
N ILE A 163 19.66 -2.01 -1.83
CA ILE A 163 18.81 -0.83 -1.66
C ILE A 163 19.51 0.21 -0.79
N PHE A 164 19.46 1.47 -1.24
CA PHE A 164 19.96 2.63 -0.50
C PHE A 164 18.77 3.47 -0.06
N LEU A 165 18.59 3.60 1.24
CA LEU A 165 17.54 4.41 1.84
C LEU A 165 18.11 5.79 2.19
N VAL A 166 17.37 6.85 1.85
CA VAL A 166 17.78 8.23 2.10
C VAL A 166 16.68 8.95 2.87
N GLY A 167 17.05 9.55 3.99
CA GLY A 167 16.18 10.39 4.79
C GLY A 167 16.89 10.99 6.00
N ALA A 168 16.12 11.55 6.92
CA ALA A 168 16.60 12.37 8.04
C ALA A 168 16.50 11.60 9.36
#